data_AF-A0A218ZSC6-F1
#
_entry.id   AF-A0A218ZSC6-F1
#
_cell.length_a   1.000
_cell.length_b   1.000
_cell.length_c   1.000
_cell.angle_alpha   90.00
_cell.angle_beta   90.00
_cell.angle_gamma   90.00
#
_symmetry.space_group_name_H-M   'P 1'
#
loop_
_entity.id
_entity.type
_entity.pdbx_description
1 polymer ?
#
loop_
_entity_poly.entity_id
_entity_poly.type
_entity_poly.pdbx_seq_one_letter_code
_entity_poly.pdbx_strand_id
1 'polypeptide(L)'
;MPEEKNLKSAIENSRKISEDGSLVTYDLTKGVDFSDPKSVARIISDVFFEKDALKWFKVKDEKIDFEPTYKVRIVMAEEHNKMLESVVDDFLKDLQKDDISRDFSRQIKGDADNATGLQSAITTSALKSALFHHSMDKVYGREIKDDLFLDLLEKLEIRSLNNEDLMDWKKLPL
;
A
#
# COMPACT_ATOMS: atom_id res chain seq x y z
N MET A 1 -6.97 -23.60 2.30
CA MET A 1 -6.35 -24.05 1.04
C MET A 1 -4.85 -24.19 1.28
N PRO A 2 -4.23 -25.37 1.06
CA PRO A 2 -2.81 -25.58 1.31
C PRO A 2 -1.90 -24.69 0.45
N GLU A 3 -2.31 -24.42 -0.79
CA GLU A 3 -1.54 -23.61 -1.75
C GLU A 3 -1.44 -22.13 -1.33
N GLU A 4 -2.54 -21.49 -0.91
CA GLU A 4 -2.50 -20.12 -0.38
C GLU A 4 -1.61 -20.00 0.86
N LYS A 5 -1.64 -21.00 1.76
CA LYS A 5 -0.77 -21.03 2.95
C LYS A 5 0.70 -21.17 2.58
N ASN A 6 1.00 -21.99 1.57
CA ASN A 6 2.36 -22.15 1.05
C ASN A 6 2.85 -20.86 0.38
N LEU A 7 2.01 -20.19 -0.40
CA LEU A 7 2.32 -18.91 -1.05
C LEU A 7 2.56 -17.79 -0.03
N LYS A 8 1.66 -17.64 0.97
CA LYS A 8 1.86 -16.67 2.07
C LYS A 8 3.19 -16.92 2.79
N SER A 9 3.48 -18.19 3.11
CA SER A 9 4.74 -18.55 3.76
C SER A 9 5.96 -18.26 2.89
N ALA A 10 5.88 -18.50 1.57
CA ALA A 10 6.96 -18.19 0.63
C ALA A 10 7.23 -16.67 0.57
N ILE A 11 6.19 -15.85 0.48
CA ILE A 11 6.30 -14.39 0.47
C ILE A 11 6.87 -13.90 1.81
N GLU A 12 6.38 -14.40 2.95
CA GLU A 12 6.92 -14.03 4.27
C GLU A 12 8.42 -14.37 4.41
N ASN A 13 8.82 -15.56 3.95
CA ASN A 13 10.21 -16.02 4.02
C ASN A 13 11.13 -15.32 3.03
N SER A 14 10.58 -14.66 2.00
CA SER A 14 11.36 -13.84 1.07
C SER A 14 11.82 -12.51 1.68
N ARG A 15 11.22 -12.10 2.80
CA ARG A 15 11.45 -10.81 3.46
C ARG A 15 12.84 -10.75 4.09
N LYS A 16 13.65 -9.78 3.66
CA LYS A 16 15.00 -9.51 4.16
C LYS A 16 15.14 -8.06 4.60
N ILE A 17 15.80 -7.83 5.72
CA ILE A 17 16.12 -6.48 6.20
C ILE A 17 17.59 -6.21 5.82
N SER A 18 17.85 -5.04 5.27
CA SER A 18 19.21 -4.52 5.02
C SER A 18 20.00 -4.37 6.32
N GLU A 19 21.33 -4.39 6.23
CA GLU A 19 22.22 -4.32 7.41
C GLU A 19 22.03 -3.03 8.21
N ASP A 20 21.74 -1.91 7.54
CA ASP A 20 21.48 -0.62 8.17
C ASP A 20 20.03 -0.42 8.62
N GLY A 21 19.15 -1.40 8.35
CA GLY A 21 17.73 -1.36 8.68
C GLY A 21 16.90 -0.37 7.85
N SER A 22 17.48 0.32 6.87
CA SER A 22 16.80 1.37 6.09
C SER A 22 15.87 0.85 5.00
N LEU A 23 16.06 -0.40 4.61
CA LEU A 23 15.34 -1.08 3.53
C LEU A 23 14.93 -2.50 3.93
N VAL A 24 13.68 -2.83 3.65
CA VAL A 24 13.15 -4.20 3.68
C VAL A 24 12.88 -4.63 2.24
N THR A 25 13.36 -5.81 1.85
CA THR A 25 13.18 -6.36 0.51
C THR A 25 12.39 -7.66 0.57
N TYR A 26 11.34 -7.74 -0.24
CA TYR A 26 10.64 -8.98 -0.59
C TYR A 26 11.16 -9.45 -1.95
N ASP A 27 12.01 -10.49 -1.93
CA ASP A 27 12.60 -11.06 -3.14
C ASP A 27 11.70 -12.17 -3.68
N LEU A 28 10.73 -11.80 -4.51
CA LEU A 28 9.73 -12.71 -5.11
C LEU A 28 10.18 -13.23 -6.48
N THR A 29 11.48 -13.14 -6.77
CA THR A 29 12.04 -13.59 -8.05
C THR A 29 12.09 -15.13 -8.17
N LYS A 30 11.89 -15.83 -7.06
CA LYS A 30 11.88 -17.30 -6.96
C LYS A 30 10.80 -17.76 -6.00
N GLY A 31 10.20 -18.91 -6.30
CA GLY A 31 9.27 -19.57 -5.40
C GLY A 31 7.87 -18.95 -5.32
N VAL A 32 7.57 -17.99 -6.20
CA VAL A 32 6.24 -17.41 -6.40
C VAL A 32 5.82 -17.68 -7.84
N ASP A 33 4.62 -18.23 -8.01
CA ASP A 33 3.97 -18.38 -9.32
C ASP A 33 3.00 -17.23 -9.50
N PHE A 34 3.18 -16.45 -10.57
CA PHE A 34 2.36 -15.28 -10.92
C PHE A 34 1.20 -15.62 -11.87
N SER A 35 0.93 -16.91 -12.12
CA SER A 35 -0.16 -17.38 -13.01
C SER A 35 -1.57 -17.02 -12.53
N ASP A 36 -1.76 -16.72 -11.24
CA ASP A 36 -2.96 -16.13 -10.67
C ASP A 36 -2.65 -14.74 -10.08
N PRO A 37 -2.58 -13.69 -10.93
CA PRO A 37 -2.20 -12.34 -10.50
C PRO A 37 -2.99 -11.80 -9.32
N LYS A 38 -4.29 -12.08 -9.29
CA LYS A 38 -5.20 -11.55 -8.28
C LYS A 38 -4.98 -12.19 -6.91
N SER A 39 -4.83 -13.52 -6.87
CA SER A 39 -4.55 -14.22 -5.60
C SER A 39 -3.18 -13.82 -5.05
N VAL A 40 -2.18 -13.72 -5.93
CA VAL A 40 -0.82 -13.30 -5.57
C VAL A 40 -0.81 -11.86 -5.06
N ALA A 41 -1.42 -10.93 -5.78
CA ALA A 41 -1.55 -9.53 -5.39
C ALA A 41 -2.13 -9.36 -3.98
N ARG A 42 -3.26 -10.02 -3.72
CA ARG A 42 -3.92 -10.00 -2.40
C ARG A 42 -3.00 -10.51 -1.30
N ILE A 43 -2.34 -11.65 -1.50
CA ILE A 43 -1.45 -12.23 -0.47
C ILE A 43 -0.21 -11.34 -0.25
N ILE A 44 0.33 -10.72 -1.30
CA ILE A 44 1.41 -9.73 -1.16
C ILE A 44 0.91 -8.53 -0.35
N SER A 45 -0.30 -8.03 -0.62
CA SER A 45 -0.92 -6.92 0.14
C SER A 45 -1.05 -7.27 1.61
N ASP A 46 -1.68 -8.41 1.93
CA ASP A 46 -1.85 -8.90 3.30
C ASP A 46 -0.49 -8.98 4.02
N VAL A 47 0.51 -9.61 3.39
CA VAL A 47 1.83 -9.80 4.03
C VAL A 47 2.57 -8.47 4.20
N PHE A 48 2.59 -7.60 3.19
CA PHE A 48 3.20 -6.28 3.30
C PHE A 48 2.52 -5.44 4.39
N PHE A 49 1.19 -5.46 4.42
CA PHE A 49 0.44 -4.65 5.36
C PHE A 49 0.63 -5.14 6.79
N GLU A 50 0.46 -6.45 7.04
CA GLU A 50 0.62 -7.06 8.36
C GLU A 50 2.06 -6.96 8.89
N LYS A 51 3.07 -7.21 8.05
CA LYS A 51 4.46 -7.28 8.50
C LYS A 51 5.15 -5.92 8.52
N ASP A 52 4.71 -4.97 7.71
CA ASP A 52 5.41 -3.71 7.47
C ASP A 52 4.54 -2.47 7.61
N ALA A 53 3.49 -2.29 6.81
CA ALA A 53 2.75 -1.03 6.76
C ALA A 53 2.03 -0.68 8.08
N LEU A 54 1.39 -1.67 8.72
CA LEU A 54 0.49 -1.44 9.86
C LEU A 54 1.19 -0.73 11.04
N LYS A 55 2.47 -1.03 11.28
CA LYS A 55 3.27 -0.41 12.36
C LYS A 55 3.73 1.02 12.07
N TRP A 56 3.59 1.49 10.83
CA TRP A 56 3.85 2.90 10.49
C TRP A 56 2.68 3.79 10.89
N PHE A 57 1.49 3.23 11.06
CA PHE A 57 0.31 3.98 11.48
C PHE A 57 0.19 4.00 13.00
N LYS A 58 0.06 5.20 13.55
CA LYS A 58 -0.27 5.41 14.97
C LYS A 58 -1.58 6.15 15.07
N VAL A 59 -2.56 5.52 15.69
CA VAL A 59 -3.87 6.14 15.94
C VAL A 59 -3.78 6.89 17.27
N LYS A 60 -4.03 8.21 17.24
CA LYS A 60 -4.24 9.03 18.44
C LYS A 60 -5.57 9.77 18.29
N ASP A 61 -6.51 9.45 19.19
CA ASP A 61 -7.90 9.91 19.12
C ASP A 61 -8.54 9.58 17.76
N GLU A 62 -8.91 10.60 16.97
CA GLU A 62 -9.50 10.45 15.63
C GLU A 62 -8.46 10.60 14.50
N LYS A 63 -7.20 10.91 14.82
CA LYS A 63 -6.14 11.13 13.83
C LYS A 63 -5.23 9.91 13.65
N ILE A 64 -4.79 9.72 12.42
CA ILE A 64 -3.79 8.71 12.04
C ILE A 64 -2.50 9.46 11.73
N ASP A 65 -1.46 9.20 12.53
CA ASP A 65 -0.10 9.63 12.25
C ASP A 65 0.61 8.55 11.43
N PHE A 66 1.35 8.95 10.39
CA PHE A 66 2.17 8.06 9.57
C PHE A 66 3.66 8.28 9.86
N GLU A 67 4.29 7.29 10.50
CA GLU A 67 5.69 7.33 10.97
C GLU A 67 6.50 6.12 10.44
N PRO A 68 6.82 6.10 9.14
CA PRO A 68 7.62 5.03 8.55
C PRO A 68 9.08 5.11 8.98
N THR A 69 9.68 3.95 9.24
CA THR A 69 11.07 3.84 9.73
C THR A 69 12.05 3.30 8.70
N TYR A 70 11.55 2.81 7.57
CA TYR A 70 12.33 2.24 6.46
C TYR A 70 11.47 2.19 5.20
N LYS A 71 12.11 1.92 4.06
CA LYS A 71 11.42 1.64 2.79
C LYS A 71 11.17 0.15 2.60
N VAL A 72 10.14 -0.20 1.84
CA VAL A 72 9.89 -1.57 1.40
C VAL A 72 10.09 -1.65 -0.12
N ARG A 73 10.85 -2.65 -0.57
CA ARG A 73 11.03 -2.99 -1.97
C ARG A 73 10.48 -4.38 -2.24
N ILE A 74 9.59 -4.51 -3.21
CA ILE A 74 9.09 -5.78 -3.72
C ILE A 74 9.75 -6.02 -5.08
N VAL A 75 10.55 -7.07 -5.20
CA VAL A 75 11.25 -7.43 -6.44
C VAL A 75 10.54 -8.64 -7.05
N MET A 76 10.05 -8.49 -8.28
CA MET A 76 9.33 -9.52 -9.01
C MET A 76 10.11 -9.93 -10.26
N ALA A 77 9.97 -11.20 -10.64
CA ALA A 77 10.48 -11.71 -11.90
C ALA A 77 9.47 -12.72 -12.46
N GLU A 78 9.05 -12.56 -13.71
CA GLU A 78 8.46 -13.65 -14.47
C GLU A 78 8.85 -13.54 -15.95
N GLU A 79 8.65 -14.62 -16.70
CA GLU A 79 9.13 -14.74 -18.07
C GLU A 79 8.31 -13.89 -19.08
N HIS A 80 7.12 -13.40 -18.68
CA HIS A 80 6.15 -12.74 -19.55
C HIS A 80 5.53 -11.42 -19.03
N ASN A 81 6.31 -10.44 -18.52
CA ASN A 81 5.98 -9.05 -18.07
C ASN A 81 4.51 -8.59 -17.82
N LYS A 82 3.52 -8.88 -18.69
CA LYS A 82 2.10 -8.52 -18.54
C LYS A 82 1.45 -9.03 -17.26
N MET A 83 1.88 -10.18 -16.73
CA MET A 83 1.32 -10.68 -15.47
C MET A 83 1.81 -9.84 -14.28
N LEU A 84 3.04 -9.33 -14.33
CA LEU A 84 3.59 -8.47 -13.28
C LEU A 84 2.82 -7.15 -13.17
N GLU A 85 2.50 -6.51 -14.30
CA GLU A 85 1.69 -5.28 -14.31
C GLU A 85 0.32 -5.52 -13.66
N SER A 86 -0.33 -6.66 -13.98
CA SER A 86 -1.63 -7.00 -13.41
C SER A 86 -1.54 -7.28 -11.90
N VAL A 87 -0.47 -7.95 -11.45
CA VAL A 87 -0.20 -8.17 -10.02
C VAL A 87 -0.03 -6.83 -9.30
N VAL A 88 0.73 -5.89 -9.88
CA VAL A 88 0.95 -4.57 -9.29
C VAL A 88 -0.36 -3.79 -9.20
N ASP A 89 -1.14 -3.73 -10.29
CA ASP A 89 -2.42 -3.03 -10.31
C ASP A 89 -3.40 -3.58 -9.28
N ASP A 90 -3.50 -4.91 -9.16
CA ASP A 90 -4.39 -5.54 -8.19
C ASP A 90 -3.87 -5.40 -6.75
N PHE A 91 -2.55 -5.47 -6.53
CA PHE A 91 -1.94 -5.24 -5.23
C PHE A 91 -2.23 -3.81 -4.71
N LEU A 92 -2.09 -2.80 -5.58
CA LEU A 92 -2.38 -1.42 -5.23
C LEU A 92 -3.86 -1.20 -4.89
N LYS A 93 -4.77 -1.88 -5.61
CA LYS A 93 -6.22 -1.83 -5.30
C LYS A 93 -6.53 -2.48 -3.96
N ASP A 94 -5.96 -3.65 -3.68
CA ASP A 94 -6.19 -4.39 -2.45
C ASP A 94 -5.67 -3.60 -1.24
N LEU A 95 -4.49 -2.98 -1.36
CA LEU A 95 -3.93 -2.11 -0.33
C LEU A 95 -4.85 -0.93 -0.01
N GLN A 96 -5.37 -0.24 -1.04
CA GLN A 96 -6.25 0.92 -0.87
C GLN A 96 -7.65 0.55 -0.33
N LYS A 97 -8.25 -0.52 -0.86
CA LYS A 97 -9.66 -0.86 -0.62
C LYS A 97 -9.89 -1.82 0.52
N ASP A 98 -9.01 -2.80 0.70
CA ASP A 98 -9.25 -3.89 1.63
C ASP A 98 -8.44 -3.72 2.90
N ASP A 99 -7.18 -3.30 2.81
CA ASP A 99 -6.33 -3.17 4.00
C ASP A 99 -6.57 -1.84 4.74
N ILE A 100 -6.30 -0.69 4.10
CA ILE A 100 -6.48 0.63 4.73
C ILE A 100 -7.93 0.82 5.19
N SER A 101 -8.90 0.50 4.33
CA SER A 101 -10.31 0.76 4.64
C SER A 101 -10.83 -0.15 5.76
N ARG A 102 -10.33 -1.39 5.88
CA ARG A 102 -10.73 -2.32 6.95
C ARG A 102 -10.17 -1.86 8.29
N ASP A 103 -8.87 -1.60 8.35
CA ASP A 103 -8.15 -1.33 9.59
C ASP A 103 -8.39 0.08 10.14
N PHE A 104 -8.70 1.05 9.27
CA PHE A 104 -8.97 2.45 9.65
C PHE A 104 -10.42 2.90 9.41
N SER A 105 -11.35 1.95 9.24
CA SER A 105 -12.77 2.22 8.94
C SER A 105 -13.43 3.21 9.90
N ARG A 106 -13.04 3.23 11.18
CA ARG A 106 -13.61 4.12 12.19
C ARG A 106 -13.13 5.55 12.03
N GLN A 107 -11.84 5.76 11.78
CA GLN A 107 -11.23 7.08 11.60
C GLN A 107 -11.70 7.69 10.27
N ILE A 108 -11.73 6.87 9.21
CA ILE A 108 -12.25 7.26 7.90
C ILE A 108 -13.73 7.69 7.96
N LYS A 109 -14.53 7.08 8.84
CA LYS A 109 -15.96 7.43 9.03
C LYS A 109 -16.19 8.54 10.06
N GLY A 110 -15.44 8.56 11.15
CA GLY A 110 -15.57 9.53 12.25
C GLY A 110 -15.24 10.96 11.82
N ASP A 111 -14.19 11.13 11.00
CA ASP A 111 -13.83 12.44 10.45
C ASP A 111 -14.84 12.92 9.38
N ALA A 112 -15.50 12.01 8.67
CA ALA A 112 -16.56 12.35 7.71
C ALA A 112 -17.83 12.87 8.41
N ASP A 113 -18.16 12.35 9.59
CA ASP A 113 -19.34 12.75 10.37
C ASP A 113 -19.08 14.04 11.21
N ASN A 114 -17.84 14.28 11.66
CA ASN A 114 -17.46 15.43 12.51
C ASN A 114 -17.05 16.70 11.71
N ALA A 115 -16.96 16.64 10.38
CA ALA A 115 -16.52 17.75 9.50
C ALA A 115 -17.48 18.96 9.40
N THR A 116 -18.54 19.04 10.23
CA THR A 116 -19.33 20.27 10.39
C THR A 116 -18.60 21.36 11.20
N GLY A 117 -17.43 21.07 11.78
CA GLY A 117 -16.54 22.12 12.25
C GLY A 117 -15.18 21.65 12.73
N LEU A 118 -14.14 21.69 11.88
CA LEU A 118 -12.88 22.40 12.14
C LEU A 118 -11.84 22.17 11.03
N GLN A 119 -11.01 23.19 10.82
CA GLN A 119 -9.94 23.30 9.83
C GLN A 119 -8.68 22.46 10.16
N SER A 120 -8.09 21.89 9.11
CA SER A 120 -6.65 21.80 8.78
C SER A 120 -5.64 21.38 9.86
N ALA A 121 -5.09 20.19 9.68
CA ALA A 121 -3.66 19.93 9.91
C ALA A 121 -3.22 18.73 9.03
N ILE A 122 -2.91 18.97 7.76
CA ILE A 122 -2.23 17.97 6.92
C ILE A 122 -0.89 18.55 6.51
N THR A 123 0.18 18.03 7.12
CA THR A 123 1.56 18.41 6.88
C THR A 123 2.10 17.75 5.61
N THR A 124 2.35 18.61 4.61
CA THR A 124 3.53 18.66 3.72
C THR A 124 4.04 17.36 3.06
N SER A 125 3.65 17.16 1.80
CA SER A 125 4.51 16.69 0.70
C SER A 125 3.91 17.15 -0.65
N ALA A 126 4.77 17.53 -1.60
CA ALA A 126 4.53 18.52 -2.66
C ALA A 126 3.57 18.16 -3.83
N LEU A 127 2.53 17.34 -3.63
CA LEU A 127 1.63 16.90 -4.72
C LEU A 127 0.22 17.51 -4.72
N LYS A 128 -0.17 18.29 -3.70
CA LYS A 128 -1.59 18.63 -3.47
C LYS A 128 -2.22 19.77 -4.29
N SER A 129 -1.55 20.39 -5.27
CA SER A 129 -2.08 21.65 -5.85
C SER A 129 -3.08 21.51 -7.01
N ALA A 130 -3.36 20.32 -7.54
CA ALA A 130 -4.01 20.20 -8.85
C ALA A 130 -5.47 19.76 -8.86
N LEU A 131 -6.03 19.29 -7.75
CA LEU A 131 -7.37 18.69 -7.74
C LEU A 131 -8.03 19.15 -6.46
N PHE A 132 -9.22 19.78 -6.54
CA PHE A 132 -10.34 19.60 -5.61
C PHE A 132 -11.39 20.68 -5.88
N HIS A 133 -12.58 20.23 -6.31
CA HIS A 133 -13.86 20.86 -6.01
C HIS A 133 -14.97 19.79 -6.04
N HIS A 134 -15.78 19.79 -4.96
CA HIS A 134 -17.18 19.36 -4.81
C HIS A 134 -17.57 18.07 -4.01
N SER A 135 -18.45 18.32 -3.02
CA SER A 135 -19.28 17.45 -2.14
C SER A 135 -18.64 16.85 -0.86
N MET A 136 -18.66 17.63 0.23
CA MET A 136 -17.92 17.41 1.50
C MET A 136 -17.98 16.00 2.11
N ASP A 137 -19.11 15.40 2.52
CA ASP A 137 -19.02 14.23 3.43
C ASP A 137 -18.44 12.93 2.81
N LYS A 138 -18.77 12.62 1.55
CA LYS A 138 -18.18 11.48 0.83
C LYS A 138 -16.77 11.75 0.33
N VAL A 139 -16.39 13.03 0.26
CA VAL A 139 -15.09 13.47 -0.20
C VAL A 139 -14.08 13.39 0.93
N TYR A 140 -14.42 13.77 2.17
CA TYR A 140 -13.47 13.75 3.29
C TYR A 140 -12.96 12.34 3.65
N GLY A 141 -13.85 11.35 3.82
CA GLY A 141 -13.43 9.97 4.09
C GLY A 141 -12.64 9.35 2.92
N ARG A 142 -12.92 9.78 1.69
CA ARG A 142 -12.14 9.39 0.51
C ARG A 142 -10.76 10.06 0.51
N GLU A 143 -10.69 11.35 0.80
CA GLU A 143 -9.46 12.14 0.91
C GLU A 143 -8.50 11.59 1.96
N ILE A 144 -8.99 11.20 3.15
CA ILE A 144 -8.14 10.59 4.19
C ILE A 144 -7.57 9.25 3.71
N LYS A 145 -8.42 8.39 3.14
CA LYS A 145 -7.99 7.08 2.63
C LYS A 145 -6.98 7.23 1.48
N ASP A 146 -7.19 8.20 0.58
CA ASP A 146 -6.28 8.48 -0.53
C ASP A 146 -4.96 9.07 -0.03
N ASP A 147 -4.99 9.93 1.00
CA ASP A 147 -3.78 10.46 1.65
C ASP A 147 -2.96 9.33 2.31
N LEU A 148 -3.59 8.45 3.10
CA LEU A 148 -2.91 7.30 3.73
C LEU A 148 -2.32 6.35 2.68
N PHE A 149 -3.01 6.19 1.55
CA PHE A 149 -2.52 5.39 0.44
C PHE A 149 -1.29 6.05 -0.21
N LEU A 150 -1.33 7.35 -0.50
CA LEU A 150 -0.19 8.10 -1.04
C LEU A 150 1.02 8.05 -0.11
N ASP A 151 0.81 8.20 1.19
CA ASP A 151 1.84 8.08 2.23
C ASP A 151 2.54 6.71 2.18
N LEU A 152 1.78 5.63 2.00
CA LEU A 152 2.35 4.28 1.81
C LEU A 152 3.17 4.18 0.53
N LEU A 153 2.68 4.73 -0.58
CA LEU A 153 3.40 4.68 -1.87
C LEU A 153 4.75 5.38 -1.80
N GLU A 154 4.90 6.44 -0.99
CA GLU A 154 6.21 7.08 -0.80
C GLU A 154 7.28 6.13 -0.22
N LYS A 155 6.86 5.07 0.46
CA LYS A 155 7.73 4.11 1.14
C LYS A 155 7.81 2.78 0.43
N LEU A 156 7.09 2.62 -0.68
CA LEU A 156 7.03 1.38 -1.45
C LEU A 156 7.76 1.52 -2.79
N GLU A 157 8.56 0.53 -3.12
CA GLU A 157 9.22 0.38 -4.42
C GLU A 157 8.82 -0.98 -5.00
N ILE A 158 8.24 -1.03 -6.20
CA ILE A 158 7.93 -2.31 -6.87
C ILE A 158 8.79 -2.40 -8.13
N ARG A 159 9.69 -3.38 -8.17
CA ARG A 159 10.76 -3.47 -9.17
C ARG A 159 10.75 -4.81 -9.88
N SER A 160 11.15 -4.81 -11.15
CA SER A 160 11.50 -6.05 -11.86
C SER A 160 12.90 -6.53 -11.47
N LEU A 161 13.25 -7.76 -11.86
CA LEU A 161 14.62 -8.29 -11.72
C LEU A 161 15.69 -7.38 -12.35
N ASN A 162 15.34 -6.68 -13.43
CA ASN A 162 16.22 -5.74 -14.14
C ASN A 162 16.22 -4.34 -13.52
N ASN A 163 15.62 -4.18 -12.34
CA ASN A 163 15.49 -2.91 -11.60
C ASN A 163 14.63 -1.85 -12.30
N GLU A 164 13.76 -2.27 -13.23
CA GLU A 164 12.74 -1.39 -13.82
C GLU A 164 11.63 -1.15 -12.79
N ASP A 165 11.14 0.09 -12.71
CA ASP A 165 9.98 0.41 -11.88
C ASP A 165 8.73 -0.16 -12.54
N LEU A 166 7.98 -0.96 -11.79
CA LEU A 166 6.75 -1.59 -12.26
C LEU A 166 5.51 -0.78 -11.89
N MET A 167 5.64 0.26 -11.06
CA MET A 167 4.52 1.11 -10.67
C MET A 167 4.21 2.15 -11.76
N ASP A 168 2.99 2.10 -12.33
CA ASP A 168 2.50 3.14 -13.23
C ASP A 168 1.94 4.33 -12.42
N TRP A 169 2.85 5.23 -12.02
CA TRP A 169 2.53 6.45 -11.26
C TRP A 169 1.46 7.34 -11.90
N LYS A 170 1.20 7.22 -13.22
CA LYS A 170 0.16 7.99 -13.91
C LYS A 170 -1.22 7.35 -13.82
N LYS A 171 -1.32 6.08 -13.43
CA LYS A 171 -2.57 5.32 -13.34
C LYS A 171 -2.84 4.76 -11.94
N LEU A 172 -2.33 5.42 -10.90
CA LEU A 172 -2.62 5.02 -9.53
C LEU A 172 -4.14 4.98 -9.27
N PRO A 173 -4.63 4.00 -8.51
CA PRO A 173 -6.02 3.95 -8.08
C PRO A 173 -6.22 5.01 -6.98
N LEU A 174 -6.58 6.23 -7.37
CA LEU A 174 -6.95 7.33 -6.47
C LEU A 174 -8.48 7.44 -6.42
#